data_AF-A0AA48M6D8-F1
#
_entry.id   AF-A0AA48M6D8-F1
#
_cell.length_a   1.000
_cell.length_b   1.000
_cell.length_c   1.000
_cell.angle_alpha   90.00
_cell.angle_beta   90.00
_cell.angle_gamma   90.00
#
_symmetry.space_group_name_H-M   'P 1'
#
loop_
_entity.id
_entity.type
_entity.pdbx_description
1 polymer ?
#
loop_
_entity_poly.entity_id
_entity_poly.type
_entity_poly.pdbx_seq_one_letter_code
_entity_poly.pdbx_strand_id
1 'polypeptide(L)'
;MHARIVNLLAAIAMSPMFFMWPNAIASAEDKAKTRFGAWELHCETPSGATSERCALVQTVRSEDKANANLGVIVARPPELKTTVLRVVAPLNVYLLNGVSLKIDQNDIGRASFFRCSAGGCLSDIPIEDKLLSQLKSGKIATLVIYLEPYEGLRHLVRLEGFNEGYERLR
;
A
#
# COMPACT_ATOMS: atom_id res chain seq x y z
N MET A 1 -77.80 12.65 49.25
CA MET A 1 -77.89 12.31 47.81
C MET A 1 -76.78 11.32 47.48
N HIS A 2 -77.07 10.40 46.57
CA HIS A 2 -76.42 9.12 46.30
C HIS A 2 -75.06 9.20 45.58
N ALA A 3 -74.14 8.27 45.89
CA ALA A 3 -73.36 7.41 44.96
C ALA A 3 -72.08 6.89 45.69
N ARG A 4 -72.11 5.71 46.31
CA ARG A 4 -71.75 4.36 45.79
C ARG A 4 -70.30 4.18 45.30
N ILE A 5 -69.58 3.45 46.15
CA ILE A 5 -68.33 2.69 45.99
C ILE A 5 -68.35 1.81 44.73
N VAL A 6 -67.30 1.86 43.91
CA VAL A 6 -66.96 0.82 42.91
C VAL A 6 -65.44 0.69 42.68
N ASN A 7 -64.97 -0.54 42.90
CA ASN A 7 -63.86 -1.33 42.32
C ASN A 7 -62.36 -1.11 42.63
N LEU A 8 -61.83 -2.17 43.27
CA LEU A 8 -60.54 -2.83 43.05
C LEU A 8 -60.05 -2.79 41.58
N LEU A 9 -58.73 -2.72 41.39
CA LEU A 9 -57.92 -3.75 40.71
C LEU A 9 -56.42 -3.39 40.79
N ALA A 10 -55.62 -4.32 41.30
CA ALA A 10 -54.16 -4.26 41.28
C ALA A 10 -53.64 -4.54 39.85
N ALA A 11 -52.66 -3.77 39.38
CA ALA A 11 -51.98 -4.01 38.12
C ALA A 11 -50.46 -3.90 38.26
N ILE A 12 -49.88 -5.09 38.42
CA ILE A 12 -48.54 -5.59 38.10
C ILE A 12 -47.60 -4.59 37.37
N ALA A 13 -46.49 -4.26 38.03
CA ALA A 13 -45.36 -3.55 37.43
C ALA A 13 -44.53 -4.50 36.53
N MET A 14 -44.67 -4.37 35.20
CA MET A 14 -43.76 -5.00 34.24
C MET A 14 -42.56 -4.09 33.97
N SER A 15 -41.42 -4.41 34.57
CA SER A 15 -40.12 -3.82 34.20
C SER A 15 -39.69 -4.32 32.81
N PRO A 16 -39.23 -3.46 31.89
CA PRO A 16 -38.67 -3.91 30.62
C PRO A 16 -37.24 -4.42 30.86
N MET A 17 -37.08 -5.73 30.74
CA MET A 17 -35.78 -6.40 30.74
C MET A 17 -35.09 -6.08 29.40
N PHE A 18 -34.20 -5.08 29.40
CA PHE A 18 -33.34 -4.76 28.27
C PHE A 18 -32.38 -5.94 28.02
N PHE A 19 -32.69 -6.79 27.05
CA PHE A 19 -31.73 -7.75 26.50
C PHE A 19 -30.68 -7.00 25.67
N MET A 20 -29.55 -6.67 26.29
CA MET A 20 -28.34 -6.26 25.59
C MET A 20 -27.79 -7.47 24.83
N TRP A 21 -28.05 -7.54 23.53
CA TRP A 21 -27.27 -8.40 22.64
C TRP A 21 -25.85 -7.82 22.50
N PRO A 22 -24.79 -8.59 22.81
CA PRO A 22 -23.44 -8.18 22.47
C PRO A 22 -23.29 -8.27 20.95
N ASN A 23 -23.19 -7.12 20.29
CA ASN A 23 -22.63 -7.04 18.95
C ASN A 23 -21.16 -7.51 19.03
N ALA A 24 -20.90 -8.74 18.59
CA ALA A 24 -19.53 -9.19 18.37
C ALA A 24 -18.96 -8.38 17.21
N ILE A 25 -18.14 -7.38 17.52
CA ILE A 25 -17.31 -6.69 16.53
C ILE A 25 -16.25 -7.70 16.09
N ALA A 26 -16.40 -8.26 14.90
CA ALA A 26 -15.34 -9.02 14.25
C ALA A 26 -14.20 -8.05 13.93
N SER A 27 -13.15 -8.07 14.76
CA SER A 27 -11.90 -7.38 14.44
C SER A 27 -11.27 -8.08 13.24
N ALA A 28 -11.20 -7.40 12.09
CA ALA A 28 -10.35 -7.84 11.00
C ALA A 28 -8.93 -7.94 11.56
N GLU A 29 -8.41 -9.17 11.65
CA GLU A 29 -7.08 -9.47 12.14
C GLU A 29 -6.08 -8.83 11.18
N ASP A 30 -5.48 -7.71 11.61
CA ASP A 30 -4.41 -7.02 10.90
C ASP A 30 -3.23 -8.00 10.84
N LYS A 31 -3.12 -8.75 9.73
CA LYS A 31 -2.00 -9.66 9.48
C LYS A 31 -0.71 -8.89 9.79
N ALA A 32 0.04 -9.37 10.78
CA ALA A 32 1.20 -8.68 11.31
C ALA A 32 2.12 -8.19 10.17
N LYS A 33 2.17 -6.86 9.99
CA LYS A 33 3.04 -6.21 9.00
C LYS A 33 4.49 -6.55 9.33
N THR A 34 5.11 -7.42 8.53
CA THR A 34 6.52 -7.76 8.71
C THR A 34 7.37 -6.63 8.11
N ARG A 35 8.24 -6.01 8.92
CA ARG A 35 9.06 -4.87 8.51
C ARG A 35 10.54 -5.25 8.42
N PHE A 36 11.22 -4.72 7.41
CA PHE A 36 12.66 -4.85 7.17
C PHE A 36 13.22 -3.46 6.88
N GLY A 37 13.78 -2.79 7.90
CA GLY A 37 14.24 -1.40 7.76
C GLY A 37 13.12 -0.48 7.24
N ALA A 38 13.32 0.08 6.06
CA ALA A 38 12.35 0.96 5.40
C ALA A 38 11.24 0.23 4.62
N TRP A 39 11.29 -1.10 4.52
CA TRP A 39 10.40 -1.91 3.70
C TRP A 39 9.37 -2.66 4.55
N GLU A 40 8.15 -2.75 4.04
CA GLU A 40 7.07 -3.54 4.63
C GLU A 40 6.70 -4.69 3.70
N LEU A 41 6.63 -5.92 4.22
CA LEU A 41 6.10 -7.07 3.49
C LEU A 41 4.59 -7.15 3.71
N HIS A 42 3.84 -6.99 2.63
CA HIS A 42 2.39 -7.07 2.61
C HIS A 42 1.99 -8.32 1.84
N CYS A 43 1.21 -9.21 2.46
CA CYS A 43 0.78 -10.46 1.84
C CYS A 43 -0.75 -10.59 1.91
N GLU A 44 -1.36 -10.81 0.76
CA GLU A 44 -2.82 -10.91 0.61
C GLU A 44 -3.14 -12.14 -0.22
N THR A 45 -4.30 -12.76 0.02
CA THR A 45 -4.82 -13.82 -0.84
C THR A 45 -5.97 -13.24 -1.66
N PRO A 46 -5.76 -12.89 -2.94
CA PRO A 46 -6.82 -12.26 -3.73
C PRO A 46 -8.01 -13.18 -3.90
N SER A 47 -9.21 -12.62 -4.01
CA SER A 47 -10.45 -13.39 -4.21
C SER A 47 -10.33 -14.36 -5.39
N GLY A 48 -10.57 -15.64 -5.13
CA GLY A 48 -10.46 -16.70 -6.14
C GLY A 48 -9.03 -17.20 -6.41
N ALA A 49 -8.01 -16.66 -5.75
CA ALA A 49 -6.65 -17.21 -5.80
C ALA A 49 -6.47 -18.33 -4.77
N THR A 50 -5.75 -19.39 -5.16
CA THR A 50 -5.39 -20.51 -4.28
C THR A 50 -4.11 -20.28 -3.50
N SER A 51 -3.38 -19.21 -3.81
CA SER A 51 -2.10 -18.85 -3.18
C SER A 51 -2.10 -17.39 -2.74
N GLU A 52 -1.42 -17.17 -1.62
CA GLU A 52 -1.09 -15.84 -1.13
C GLU A 52 -0.11 -15.14 -2.09
N ARG A 53 -0.26 -13.84 -2.26
CA ARG A 53 0.62 -12.97 -3.04
C ARG A 53 1.21 -11.93 -2.11
N CYS A 54 2.53 -11.84 -2.11
CA CYS A 54 3.27 -10.89 -1.31
C CYS A 54 3.87 -9.79 -2.17
N ALA A 55 4.10 -8.64 -1.55
CA ALA A 55 4.83 -7.52 -2.11
C ALA A 55 5.65 -6.83 -1.01
N LEU A 56 6.81 -6.28 -1.37
CA LEU A 56 7.52 -5.34 -0.50
C LEU A 56 7.14 -3.92 -0.89
N VAL A 57 6.77 -3.12 0.09
CA VAL A 57 6.19 -1.80 -0.13
C VAL A 57 6.99 -0.76 0.65
N GLN A 58 7.22 0.37 0.00
CA GLN A 58 7.67 1.61 0.62
C GLN A 58 6.91 2.78 0.01
N THR A 59 6.36 3.66 0.85
CA THR A 59 5.75 4.91 0.39
C THR A 59 6.76 6.03 0.58
N VAL A 60 7.12 6.72 -0.50
CA VAL A 60 8.13 7.78 -0.47
C VAL A 60 7.52 9.11 -0.84
N ARG A 61 7.89 10.16 -0.10
CA ARG A 61 7.48 11.53 -0.39
C ARG A 61 8.53 12.19 -1.29
N SER A 62 8.12 13.19 -2.06
CA SER A 62 9.09 14.01 -2.78
C SER A 62 9.84 14.90 -1.80
N GLU A 63 11.13 15.09 -2.06
CA GLU A 63 11.96 16.08 -1.38
C GLU A 63 11.61 17.52 -1.81
N ASP A 64 11.07 17.68 -3.02
CA ASP A 64 10.84 18.99 -3.64
C ASP A 64 9.37 19.47 -3.49
N LYS A 65 8.39 18.55 -3.46
CA LYS A 65 6.96 18.89 -3.31
C LYS A 65 6.22 17.98 -2.30
N ALA A 66 5.68 18.58 -1.23
CA ALA A 66 5.07 17.85 -0.12
C ALA A 66 3.90 16.89 -0.46
N ASN A 67 3.23 17.10 -1.59
CA ASN A 67 2.03 16.35 -2.02
C ASN A 67 2.28 15.35 -3.15
N ALA A 68 3.54 15.14 -3.57
CA ALA A 68 3.87 14.15 -4.59
C ALA A 68 4.46 12.90 -3.94
N ASN A 69 3.61 11.93 -3.59
CA ASN A 69 4.05 10.65 -3.01
C ASN A 69 4.10 9.56 -4.08
N LEU A 70 5.07 8.65 -3.98
CA LEU A 70 5.13 7.44 -4.79
C LEU A 70 4.92 6.21 -3.91
N GLY A 71 4.14 5.25 -4.42
CA GLY A 71 4.21 3.87 -3.96
C GLY A 71 5.33 3.15 -4.68
N VAL A 72 6.26 2.55 -3.95
CA VAL A 72 7.36 1.75 -4.49
C VAL A 72 7.17 0.32 -4.04
N ILE A 73 6.95 -0.57 -5.00
CA ILE A 73 6.46 -1.92 -4.76
C ILE A 73 7.36 -2.92 -5.47
N VAL A 74 7.90 -3.90 -4.74
CA VAL A 74 8.56 -5.06 -5.33
C VAL A 74 7.58 -6.22 -5.29
N ALA A 75 7.24 -6.75 -6.46
CA ALA A 75 6.30 -7.87 -6.57
C ALA A 75 6.62 -8.72 -7.80
N ARG A 76 6.04 -9.91 -7.87
CA ARG A 76 6.01 -10.75 -9.07
C ARG A 76 4.58 -10.71 -9.65
N PRO A 77 4.32 -9.89 -10.68
CA PRO A 77 3.00 -9.82 -11.30
C PRO A 77 2.62 -11.19 -11.90
N PRO A 78 1.37 -11.65 -11.78
CA PRO A 78 0.96 -12.96 -12.31
C PRO A 78 1.22 -13.14 -13.81
N GLU A 79 1.22 -12.04 -14.55
CA GLU A 79 1.41 -12.00 -15.99
C GLU A 79 2.89 -12.09 -16.38
N LEU A 80 3.79 -11.79 -15.44
CA LEU A 80 5.24 -11.74 -15.65
C LEU A 80 5.93 -12.87 -14.89
N LYS A 81 6.91 -13.50 -15.54
CA LYS A 81 7.76 -14.52 -14.90
C LYS A 81 8.89 -13.92 -14.06
N THR A 82 9.02 -12.59 -14.05
CA THR A 82 10.09 -11.86 -13.38
C THR A 82 9.55 -10.99 -12.26
N THR A 83 10.40 -10.71 -11.27
CA THR A 83 10.10 -9.73 -10.23
C THR A 83 10.30 -8.33 -10.81
N VAL A 84 9.42 -7.40 -10.47
CA VAL A 84 9.51 -6.00 -10.93
C VAL A 84 9.59 -5.06 -9.74
N LEU A 85 10.28 -3.94 -9.93
CA LEU A 85 10.16 -2.73 -9.12
C LEU A 85 9.09 -1.87 -9.78
N ARG A 86 7.90 -1.89 -9.20
CA ARG A 86 6.74 -1.11 -9.63
C ARG A 86 6.70 0.23 -8.90
N VAL A 87 6.55 1.29 -9.66
CA VAL A 87 6.32 2.65 -9.17
C VAL A 87 4.87 3.02 -9.46
N VAL A 88 4.17 3.45 -8.41
CA VAL A 88 2.82 4.00 -8.47
C VAL A 88 2.94 5.50 -8.23
N ALA A 89 2.79 6.28 -9.30
CA ALA A 89 2.86 7.73 -9.28
C ALA A 89 1.45 8.36 -9.22
N PRO A 90 1.31 9.60 -8.74
CA PRO A 90 0.02 10.28 -8.71
C PRO A 90 -0.54 10.51 -10.12
N LEU A 91 -1.84 10.74 -10.19
CA LEU A 91 -2.50 11.24 -11.39
C LEU A 91 -2.03 12.66 -11.67
N ASN A 92 -1.63 12.96 -12.92
CA ASN A 92 -1.02 14.22 -13.43
C ASN A 92 0.49 14.16 -13.75
N VAL A 93 1.10 12.98 -13.78
CA VAL A 93 2.48 12.84 -14.26
C VAL A 93 2.61 13.12 -15.76
N TYR A 94 3.75 13.72 -16.13
CA TYR A 94 4.16 13.94 -17.51
C TYR A 94 4.67 12.64 -18.14
N LEU A 95 3.78 11.97 -18.87
CA LEU A 95 3.98 10.60 -19.37
C LEU A 95 5.23 10.42 -20.22
N LEU A 96 5.60 11.41 -21.03
CA LEU A 96 6.73 11.31 -21.97
C LEU A 96 8.09 11.17 -21.26
N ASN A 97 8.22 11.68 -20.03
CA ASN A 97 9.46 11.57 -19.26
C ASN A 97 9.53 10.30 -18.39
N GLY A 98 8.42 9.59 -18.21
CA GLY A 98 8.38 8.37 -17.40
C GLY A 98 8.91 8.55 -15.97
N VAL A 99 9.51 7.49 -15.44
CA VAL A 99 10.21 7.45 -14.15
C VAL A 99 11.68 7.20 -14.40
N SER A 100 12.55 8.09 -13.93
CA SER A 100 14.01 7.85 -13.96
C SER A 100 14.44 7.18 -12.66
N LEU A 101 15.36 6.22 -12.73
CA LEU A 101 15.91 5.50 -11.58
C LEU A 101 17.43 5.65 -11.52
N LYS A 102 17.93 6.05 -10.36
CA LYS A 102 19.35 5.98 -10.00
C LYS A 102 19.51 5.19 -8.71
N ILE A 103 20.61 4.47 -8.56
CA ILE A 103 20.99 3.84 -7.30
C ILE A 103 22.33 4.40 -6.88
N ASP A 104 22.34 5.11 -5.76
CA ASP A 104 23.44 5.95 -5.30
C ASP A 104 23.92 6.91 -6.41
N GLN A 105 25.09 6.67 -6.99
CA GLN A 105 25.64 7.47 -8.10
C GLN A 105 25.46 6.83 -9.48
N ASN A 106 24.89 5.63 -9.54
CA ASN A 106 24.73 4.89 -10.79
C ASN A 106 23.39 5.20 -11.45
N ASP A 107 23.45 5.66 -12.70
CA ASP A 107 22.25 5.81 -13.53
C ASP A 107 21.79 4.45 -14.05
N ILE A 108 20.55 4.06 -13.71
CA ILE A 108 19.95 2.81 -14.16
C ILE A 108 19.15 3.03 -15.45
N GLY A 109 18.66 4.25 -15.66
CA GLY A 109 17.86 4.63 -16.81
C GLY A 109 16.43 5.02 -16.44
N ARG A 110 15.50 4.76 -17.37
CA ARG A 110 14.14 5.27 -17.32
C ARG A 110 13.14 4.20 -17.75
N ALA A 111 12.00 4.18 -17.06
CA ALA A 111 10.85 3.35 -17.43
C ALA A 111 9.64 4.21 -17.76
N SER A 112 8.89 3.79 -18.77
CA SER A 112 7.67 4.47 -19.20
C SER A 112 6.51 4.13 -18.27
N PHE A 113 5.54 5.04 -18.17
CA PHE A 113 4.24 4.70 -17.61
C PHE A 113 3.44 3.92 -18.65
N PHE A 114 2.95 2.73 -18.29
CA PHE A 114 2.21 1.87 -19.22
C PHE A 114 0.70 1.85 -18.96
N ARG A 115 0.26 2.26 -17.77
CA ARG A 115 -1.16 2.30 -17.40
C ARG A 115 -1.43 3.34 -16.33
N CYS A 116 -2.46 4.16 -16.53
CA CYS A 116 -3.01 5.03 -15.49
C CYS A 116 -4.46 4.65 -15.18
N SER A 117 -4.85 4.80 -13.92
CA SER A 117 -6.19 4.51 -13.42
C SER A 117 -6.48 5.39 -12.20
N ALA A 118 -7.67 5.31 -11.61
CA ALA A 118 -7.98 6.04 -10.37
C ALA A 118 -6.96 5.79 -9.23
N GLY A 119 -6.27 4.64 -9.22
CA GLY A 119 -5.23 4.31 -8.24
C GLY A 119 -3.84 4.88 -8.54
N GLY A 120 -3.67 5.63 -9.64
CA GLY A 120 -2.38 6.21 -10.05
C GLY A 120 -1.86 5.67 -11.40
N CYS A 121 -0.68 6.16 -11.77
CA CYS A 121 0.05 5.77 -12.97
C CYS A 121 1.17 4.78 -12.64
N LEU A 122 1.19 3.66 -13.35
CA LEU A 122 2.09 2.54 -13.11
C LEU A 122 3.27 2.55 -14.07
N SER A 123 4.46 2.31 -13.52
CA SER A 123 5.68 2.01 -14.27
C SER A 123 6.37 0.81 -13.63
N ASP A 124 6.74 -0.18 -14.43
CA ASP A 124 7.39 -1.40 -13.96
C ASP A 124 8.81 -1.46 -14.52
N ILE A 125 9.78 -1.66 -13.63
CA ILE A 125 11.18 -1.87 -13.97
C ILE A 125 11.51 -3.33 -13.66
N PRO A 126 11.82 -4.17 -14.67
CA PRO A 126 12.24 -5.55 -14.43
C PRO A 126 13.47 -5.60 -13.52
N ILE A 127 13.42 -6.42 -12.47
CA ILE A 127 14.58 -6.63 -11.58
C ILE A 127 15.39 -7.79 -12.14
N GLU A 128 16.33 -7.46 -13.01
CA GLU A 128 17.37 -8.37 -13.50
C GLU A 128 18.54 -8.46 -12.51
N ASP A 129 19.42 -9.46 -12.67
CA ASP A 129 20.49 -9.76 -11.72
C ASP A 129 21.37 -8.55 -11.37
N LYS A 130 21.70 -7.72 -12.38
CA LYS A 130 22.50 -6.50 -12.18
C LYS A 130 21.75 -5.49 -11.31
N LEU A 131 20.47 -5.22 -11.62
CA LEU A 131 19.66 -4.30 -10.84
C LEU A 131 19.41 -4.84 -9.43
N LEU A 132 19.17 -6.14 -9.29
CA LEU A 132 19.01 -6.79 -7.99
C LEU A 132 20.25 -6.60 -7.12
N SER A 133 21.44 -6.83 -7.68
CA SER A 133 22.71 -6.63 -6.97
C SER A 133 22.87 -5.18 -6.50
N GLN A 134 22.53 -4.21 -7.36
CA GLN A 134 22.59 -2.79 -7.01
C GLN A 134 21.56 -2.43 -5.92
N LEU A 135 20.33 -2.94 -5.98
CA LEU A 135 19.30 -2.70 -4.96
C LEU A 135 19.67 -3.31 -3.60
N LYS A 136 20.29 -4.49 -3.59
CA LYS A 136 20.73 -5.18 -2.36
C LYS A 136 21.91 -4.51 -1.66
N SER A 137 22.82 -3.90 -2.42
CA SER A 137 24.06 -3.31 -1.89
C SER A 137 24.03 -1.79 -1.77
N GLY A 138 23.11 -1.13 -2.49
CA GLY A 138 22.96 0.31 -2.50
C GLY A 138 22.35 0.85 -1.21
N LYS A 139 22.44 2.17 -1.01
CA LYS A 139 21.88 2.85 0.16
C LYS A 139 20.58 3.57 -0.17
N ILE A 140 20.58 4.26 -1.30
CA ILE A 140 19.45 5.08 -1.75
C ILE A 140 19.17 4.80 -3.21
N ALA A 141 17.92 4.49 -3.54
CA ALA A 141 17.42 4.60 -4.91
C ALA A 141 16.70 5.94 -5.08
N THR A 142 17.14 6.75 -6.04
CA THR A 142 16.47 8.01 -6.40
C THR A 142 15.54 7.75 -7.56
N LEU A 143 14.25 7.91 -7.31
CA LEU A 143 13.24 7.98 -8.36
C LEU A 143 12.98 9.44 -8.71
N VAL A 144 12.83 9.72 -9.99
CA VAL A 144 12.46 11.06 -10.47
C VAL A 144 11.24 10.95 -11.38
N ILE A 145 10.18 11.63 -11.00
CA ILE A 145 8.99 11.84 -11.84
C ILE A 145 8.87 13.30 -12.23
N TYR A 146 8.01 13.57 -13.21
CA TYR A 146 7.77 14.91 -13.74
C TYR A 146 6.28 15.17 -13.71
N LEU A 147 5.86 16.33 -13.23
CA LEU A 147 4.48 16.83 -13.44
C LEU A 147 4.44 17.74 -14.66
N GLU A 148 5.55 18.44 -14.88
CA GLU A 148 5.82 19.34 -16.00
C GLU A 148 7.13 18.90 -16.66
N PRO A 149 7.33 19.16 -17.97
CA PRO A 149 8.45 18.60 -18.74
C PRO A 149 9.84 18.96 -18.21
N TYR A 150 10.00 20.06 -17.46
CA TYR A 150 11.29 20.62 -17.08
C TYR A 150 11.57 20.59 -15.57
N GLU A 151 10.60 20.22 -14.73
CA GLU A 151 10.75 20.19 -13.27
C GLU A 151 10.65 18.76 -12.75
N GLY A 152 11.80 18.14 -12.50
CA GLY A 152 11.88 16.80 -11.94
C GLY A 152 11.72 16.81 -10.42
N LEU A 153 10.81 15.99 -9.92
CA LEU A 153 10.59 15.78 -8.49
C LEU A 153 11.35 14.54 -8.05
N ARG A 154 12.30 14.71 -7.12
CA ARG A 154 13.10 13.61 -6.58
C ARG A 154 12.39 12.95 -5.41
N HIS A 155 12.49 11.62 -5.36
CA HIS A 155 11.99 10.76 -4.30
C HIS A 155 13.11 9.84 -3.85
N LEU A 156 13.43 9.88 -2.56
CA LEU A 156 14.52 9.08 -1.98
C LEU A 156 13.95 7.81 -1.38
N VAL A 157 14.18 6.69 -2.05
CA VAL A 157 13.84 5.34 -1.58
C VAL A 157 15.01 4.80 -0.77
N ARG A 158 14.76 4.49 0.50
CA ARG A 158 15.77 3.90 1.39
C ARG A 158 15.90 2.42 1.07
N LEU A 159 17.12 1.95 0.81
CA LEU A 159 17.39 0.54 0.50
C LEU A 159 17.77 -0.29 1.74
N GLU A 160 17.81 0.35 2.92
CA GLU A 160 17.97 -0.33 4.20
C GLU A 160 16.85 -1.37 4.42
N GLY A 161 17.24 -2.63 4.64
CA GLY A 161 16.32 -3.76 4.80
C GLY A 161 15.80 -4.36 3.49
N PHE A 162 16.19 -3.82 2.33
CA PHE A 162 15.72 -4.34 1.04
C PHE A 162 16.13 -5.80 0.82
N ASN A 163 17.38 -6.16 1.13
CA ASN A 163 17.90 -7.49 0.87
C ASN A 163 17.14 -8.54 1.69
N GLU A 164 16.97 -8.29 2.98
CA GLU A 164 16.23 -9.15 3.91
C GLU A 164 14.76 -9.30 3.49
N GLY A 165 14.12 -8.18 3.11
CA GLY A 165 12.77 -8.20 2.58
C GLY A 165 12.66 -8.99 1.29
N TYR A 166 13.59 -8.81 0.35
CA TYR A 166 13.59 -9.46 -0.95
C TYR A 166 13.76 -10.97 -0.83
N GLU A 167 14.63 -11.44 0.06
CA GLU A 167 14.77 -12.87 0.35
C GLU A 167 13.49 -13.46 0.96
N ARG A 168 12.75 -12.69 1.76
CA ARG A 168 11.47 -13.15 2.33
C ARG A 168 10.32 -13.17 1.31
N LEU A 169 10.41 -12.35 0.27
CA LEU A 169 9.44 -12.25 -0.83
C LEU A 169 9.56 -13.41 -1.83
N ARG A 170 10.74 -14.02 -1.94
CA ARG A 170 11.07 -14.99 -2.99
C ARG A 170 10.30 -16.31 -2.91
#